data_AF-C6LXD9-F1
#
_entry.id   AF-C6LXD9-F1
#
_cell.length_a   1.000
_cell.length_b   1.000
_cell.length_c   1.000
_cell.angle_alpha   90.00
_cell.angle_beta   90.00
_cell.angle_gamma   90.00
#
_symmetry.space_group_name_H-M   'P 1'
#
loop_
_entity.id
_entity.type
_entity.pdbx_description
1 polymer ?
#
loop_
_entity_poly.entity_id
_entity_poly.type
_entity_poly.pdbx_seq_one_letter_code
_entity_poly.pdbx_strand_id
1 'polypeptide(L)'
;MIQPSAAILGLWTFIKDLPEYYKTISFKDPLCAVILSIHAVMIVGLILSMKSALGSLIIIFILLGCSYLTFKIDGFLRDNVSLLLEKKYISRDYFIDKGTFIAAVWTVPIFFYTVFFSLCLILTLLKEIIQECRRRSGKDARTAKHKGAESETDGSYRPGNGNANDTPAHGSTPSPSDHSRHNKHHAGHPKHHTGHGGHVNHKHGK
;
A
#
# COMPACT_ATOMS: atom_id res chain seq x y z
N MET A 1 0.78 -21.74 -26.52
CA MET A 1 0.86 -22.17 -25.10
C MET A 1 2.33 -22.32 -24.75
N ILE A 2 2.86 -21.47 -23.88
CA ILE A 2 4.26 -21.57 -23.44
C ILE A 2 4.30 -22.68 -22.39
N GLN A 3 5.12 -23.71 -22.60
CA GLN A 3 5.31 -24.74 -21.58
C GLN A 3 6.02 -24.11 -20.37
N PRO A 4 5.47 -24.23 -19.15
CA PRO A 4 6.04 -23.60 -17.96
C PRO A 4 7.48 -24.08 -17.70
N SER A 5 7.81 -25.33 -18.05
CA SER A 5 9.16 -25.89 -17.99
C SER A 5 10.17 -25.12 -18.85
N ALA A 6 9.79 -24.73 -20.07
CA ALA A 6 10.65 -23.98 -20.97
C ALA A 6 10.89 -22.55 -20.47
N ALA A 7 9.86 -21.91 -19.89
CA ALA A 7 9.99 -20.57 -19.30
C ALA A 7 10.91 -20.57 -18.07
N ILE A 8 10.79 -21.59 -17.20
CA ILE A 8 11.65 -21.74 -16.02
C ILE A 8 13.11 -21.97 -16.43
N LEU A 9 13.35 -22.83 -17.43
CA LEU A 9 14.70 -23.08 -17.95
C LEU A 9 15.32 -21.81 -18.55
N GLY A 10 14.57 -21.08 -19.37
CA GLY A 10 15.05 -19.83 -19.97
C GLY A 10 15.33 -18.73 -18.94
N LEU A 11 14.50 -18.63 -17.89
CA LEU A 11 14.76 -17.72 -16.77
C LEU A 11 16.03 -18.13 -16.00
N TRP A 12 16.22 -19.43 -15.77
CA TRP A 12 17.37 -19.95 -15.04
C TRP A 12 18.69 -19.72 -15.78
N THR A 13 18.73 -19.93 -17.09
CA THR A 13 19.92 -19.63 -17.91
C THR A 13 20.23 -18.14 -17.88
N PHE A 14 19.20 -17.29 -18.05
CA PHE A 14 19.38 -15.85 -17.98
C PHE A 14 19.90 -15.37 -16.62
N ILE A 15 19.39 -15.94 -15.51
CA ILE A 15 19.90 -15.64 -14.15
C ILE A 15 21.36 -16.07 -13.98
N LYS A 16 21.80 -17.16 -14.63
CA LYS A 16 23.19 -17.62 -14.57
C LYS A 16 24.14 -16.72 -15.35
N ASP A 17 23.68 -16.16 -16.47
CA ASP A 17 24.51 -15.31 -17.34
C ASP A 17 24.52 -13.84 -16.88
N LEU A 18 23.54 -13.45 -16.05
CA LEU A 18 23.38 -12.11 -15.48
C LEU A 18 24.64 -11.55 -14.79
N PRO A 19 25.36 -12.30 -13.92
CA PRO A 19 26.60 -11.82 -13.31
C PRO A 19 27.70 -11.51 -14.33
N GLU A 20 27.79 -12.29 -15.40
CA GLU A 20 28.75 -12.06 -16.47
C GLU A 20 28.37 -10.82 -17.28
N TYR A 21 27.08 -10.64 -17.55
CA TYR A 21 26.56 -9.43 -18.16
C TYR A 21 26.79 -8.19 -17.28
N TYR A 22 26.60 -8.26 -15.97
CA TYR A 22 26.87 -7.12 -15.09
C TYR A 22 28.34 -6.68 -15.08
N LYS A 23 29.29 -7.58 -15.38
CA LYS A 23 30.71 -7.20 -15.55
C LYS A 23 30.94 -6.35 -16.81
N THR A 24 30.10 -6.49 -17.82
CA THR A 24 30.17 -5.70 -19.06
C THR A 24 29.49 -4.34 -18.92
N ILE A 25 28.77 -4.08 -17.82
CA ILE A 25 28.15 -2.78 -17.55
C ILE A 25 29.09 -1.94 -16.69
N SER A 26 29.43 -0.72 -17.14
CA SER A 26 30.10 0.25 -16.27
C SER A 26 29.08 0.96 -15.40
N PHE A 27 28.93 0.51 -14.15
CA PHE A 27 28.10 1.20 -13.16
C PHE A 27 28.60 2.60 -12.77
N LYS A 28 29.80 2.98 -13.23
CA LYS A 28 30.34 4.34 -13.08
C LYS A 28 29.75 5.31 -14.10
N ASP A 29 29.08 4.81 -15.13
CA ASP A 29 28.53 5.64 -16.18
C ASP A 29 27.33 6.46 -15.65
N PRO A 30 27.25 7.77 -15.98
CA PRO A 30 26.17 8.63 -15.50
C PRO A 30 24.77 8.09 -15.83
N LEU A 31 24.57 7.43 -16.97
CA LEU A 31 23.29 6.81 -17.33
C LEU A 31 22.87 5.76 -16.29
N CYS A 32 23.80 4.90 -15.86
CA CYS A 32 23.53 3.89 -14.83
C CYS A 32 23.21 4.54 -13.49
N ALA A 33 23.90 5.63 -13.12
CA ALA A 33 23.61 6.36 -11.90
C ALA A 33 22.18 6.95 -11.90
N VAL A 34 21.73 7.50 -13.03
CA VAL A 34 20.35 7.99 -13.19
C VAL A 34 19.35 6.85 -13.03
N ILE A 35 19.56 5.71 -13.69
CA ILE A 35 18.69 4.53 -13.57
C ILE A 35 18.63 4.04 -12.12
N LEU A 36 19.78 3.91 -11.45
CA LEU A 36 19.86 3.52 -10.04
C LEU A 36 19.16 4.51 -9.11
N SER A 37 19.22 5.81 -9.40
CA SER A 37 18.49 6.82 -8.62
C SER A 37 16.98 6.65 -8.72
N ILE A 38 16.47 6.29 -9.90
CA ILE A 38 15.04 5.99 -10.10
C ILE A 38 14.65 4.77 -9.27
N HIS A 39 15.46 3.70 -9.28
CA HIS A 39 15.22 2.54 -8.41
C HIS A 39 15.22 2.90 -6.93
N ALA A 40 16.16 3.75 -6.48
CA ALA A 40 16.19 4.20 -5.10
C ALA A 40 14.89 4.94 -4.71
N VAL A 41 14.40 5.83 -5.56
CA VAL A 41 13.11 6.53 -5.34
C VAL A 41 11.95 5.55 -5.32
N MET A 42 11.91 4.57 -6.22
CA MET A 42 10.87 3.54 -6.23
C MET A 42 10.87 2.74 -4.93
N ILE A 43 12.04 2.27 -4.48
CA ILE A 43 12.19 1.50 -3.24
C ILE A 43 11.74 2.33 -2.03
N VAL A 44 12.15 3.59 -1.95
CA VAL A 44 11.74 4.49 -0.86
C VAL A 44 10.23 4.71 -0.87
N GLY A 45 9.66 5.03 -2.04
CA GLY A 45 8.20 5.18 -2.21
C GLY A 45 7.46 3.94 -1.74
N LEU A 46 8.00 2.77 -2.06
CA LEU A 46 7.41 1.50 -1.67
C LEU A 46 7.46 1.24 -0.17
N ILE A 47 8.61 1.47 0.48
CA ILE A 47 8.75 1.36 1.94
C ILE A 47 7.76 2.28 2.66
N LEU A 48 7.59 3.52 2.17
CA LEU A 48 6.63 4.47 2.73
C LEU A 48 5.18 4.00 2.53
N SER A 49 4.89 3.37 1.39
CA SER A 49 3.58 2.83 1.05
C SER A 49 3.21 1.56 1.83
N MET A 50 4.16 0.84 2.43
CA MET A 50 3.87 -0.37 3.22
C MET A 50 2.95 -0.13 4.43
N LYS A 51 2.76 1.13 4.85
CA LYS A 51 1.89 1.49 5.98
C LYS A 51 0.39 1.42 5.62
N SER A 52 0.04 1.33 4.34
CA SER A 52 -1.34 1.29 3.87
C SER A 52 -1.47 0.32 2.69
N ALA A 53 -2.46 -0.58 2.75
CA ALA A 53 -2.79 -1.47 1.64
C ALA A 53 -3.04 -0.70 0.32
N LEU A 54 -3.73 0.44 0.39
CA LEU A 54 -4.02 1.28 -0.77
C LEU A 54 -2.74 1.90 -1.36
N GLY A 55 -1.85 2.42 -0.50
CA GLY A 55 -0.57 2.97 -0.96
C GLY A 55 0.29 1.91 -1.65
N SER A 56 0.34 0.70 -1.07
CA SER A 56 1.09 -0.41 -1.65
C SER A 56 0.52 -0.84 -3.01
N LEU A 57 -0.81 -0.86 -3.15
CA LEU A 57 -1.48 -1.12 -4.43
C LEU A 57 -1.15 -0.06 -5.48
N ILE A 58 -1.17 1.22 -5.12
CA ILE A 58 -0.80 2.33 -6.03
C ILE A 58 0.64 2.16 -6.54
N ILE A 59 1.61 1.87 -5.66
CA ILE A 59 2.99 1.69 -6.10
C ILE A 59 3.14 0.47 -7.02
N ILE A 60 2.43 -0.63 -6.76
CA ILE A 60 2.44 -1.80 -7.65
C ILE A 60 1.92 -1.42 -9.04
N PHE A 61 0.86 -0.61 -9.15
CA PHE A 61 0.39 -0.09 -10.43
C PHE A 61 1.44 0.79 -11.13
N ILE A 62 2.17 1.62 -10.39
CA ILE A 62 3.26 2.43 -10.93
C ILE A 62 4.38 1.53 -11.46
N LEU A 63 4.81 0.52 -10.69
CA LEU A 63 5.83 -0.46 -11.12
C LEU A 63 5.42 -1.21 -12.39
N LEU A 64 4.14 -1.58 -12.50
CA LEU A 64 3.58 -2.21 -13.69
C LEU A 64 3.61 -1.26 -14.89
N GLY A 65 3.27 0.01 -14.68
CA GLY A 65 3.40 1.06 -15.70
C GLY A 65 4.84 1.27 -16.16
N CYS A 66 5.80 1.32 -15.22
CA CYS A 66 7.23 1.40 -15.53
C CYS A 66 7.71 0.17 -16.32
N SER A 67 7.21 -1.02 -15.97
CA SER A 67 7.48 -2.26 -16.70
C SER A 67 6.95 -2.20 -18.13
N TYR A 68 5.76 -1.64 -18.34
CA TYR A 68 5.19 -1.45 -19.68
C TYR A 68 6.00 -0.44 -20.52
N LEU A 69 6.53 0.61 -19.88
CA LEU A 69 7.36 1.62 -20.53
C LEU A 69 8.75 1.12 -20.95
N THR A 70 9.18 -0.05 -20.47
CA THR A 70 10.50 -0.65 -20.76
C THR A 70 10.85 -0.63 -22.25
N PHE A 71 9.92 -1.06 -23.12
CA PHE A 71 10.17 -1.09 -24.57
C PHE A 71 10.38 0.31 -25.16
N LYS A 72 9.64 1.31 -24.65
CA LYS A 72 9.80 2.71 -25.08
C LYS A 72 11.14 3.29 -24.61
N ILE A 73 11.54 2.96 -23.38
CA ILE A 73 12.84 3.38 -22.82
C ILE A 73 13.99 2.75 -23.61
N ASP A 74 13.92 1.45 -23.92
CA ASP A 74 14.91 0.76 -24.74
C ASP A 74 15.03 1.36 -26.14
N GLY A 75 13.90 1.59 -26.80
CA GLY A 75 13.87 2.27 -28.11
C GLY A 75 14.49 3.66 -28.03
N PHE A 76 14.05 4.49 -27.08
CA PHE A 76 14.54 5.85 -26.92
C PHE A 76 16.05 5.92 -26.66
N LEU A 77 16.58 5.08 -25.76
CA LEU A 77 18.01 5.09 -25.45
C LEU A 77 18.86 4.57 -26.60
N ARG A 78 18.38 3.54 -27.32
CA ARG A 78 19.06 3.02 -28.51
C ARG A 78 19.10 4.05 -29.63
N ASP A 79 17.99 4.75 -29.89
CA ASP A 79 17.92 5.78 -30.94
C ASP A 79 18.83 6.99 -30.64
N ASN A 80 19.18 7.20 -29.36
CA ASN A 80 20.05 8.29 -28.90
C ASN A 80 21.45 7.82 -28.49
N VAL A 81 21.85 6.58 -28.81
CA VAL A 81 23.13 5.99 -28.35
C VAL A 81 24.35 6.83 -28.75
N SER A 82 24.37 7.37 -29.97
CA SER A 82 25.46 8.21 -30.47
C SER A 82 25.63 9.48 -29.64
N LEU A 83 24.52 10.11 -29.25
CA LEU A 83 24.53 11.30 -28.41
C LEU A 83 24.99 10.98 -26.98
N LEU A 84 24.56 9.83 -26.44
CA LEU A 84 24.98 9.36 -25.11
C LEU A 84 26.50 9.11 -25.05
N LEU A 85 27.08 8.55 -26.12
CA LEU A 85 28.52 8.35 -26.25
C LEU A 85 29.27 9.69 -26.37
N GLU A 86 28.82 10.58 -27.26
CA GLU A 86 29.46 11.89 -27.48
C GLU A 86 29.50 12.72 -26.20
N LYS A 87 28.39 12.72 -25.44
CA LYS A 87 28.27 13.44 -24.16
C LYS A 87 28.86 12.68 -22.97
N LYS A 88 29.46 11.49 -23.19
CA LYS A 88 30.07 10.65 -22.16
C LYS A 88 29.10 10.22 -21.04
N TYR A 89 27.81 10.10 -21.36
CA TYR A 89 26.82 9.48 -20.44
C TYR A 89 27.00 7.97 -20.36
N ILE A 90 27.58 7.37 -21.40
CA ILE A 90 28.00 5.97 -21.47
C ILE A 90 29.43 5.89 -22.00
N SER A 91 30.20 4.93 -21.50
CA SER A 91 31.60 4.71 -21.90
C SER A 91 31.76 3.76 -23.09
N ARG A 92 30.72 2.96 -23.37
CA ARG A 92 30.64 2.01 -24.48
C ARG A 92 29.19 1.86 -24.92
N ASP A 93 29.00 1.27 -26.10
CA ASP A 93 27.67 0.96 -26.60
C ASP A 93 27.10 -0.26 -25.86
N TYR A 94 26.08 -0.03 -25.03
CA TYR A 94 25.36 -1.08 -24.30
C TYR A 94 24.17 -1.66 -25.08
N PHE A 95 23.82 -1.09 -26.22
CA PHE A 95 22.59 -1.38 -26.95
C PHE A 95 22.83 -2.22 -28.22
N ILE A 96 24.05 -2.76 -28.39
CA ILE A 96 24.41 -3.71 -29.45
C ILE A 96 23.48 -4.93 -29.40
N ASP A 97 23.36 -5.55 -28.22
CA ASP A 97 22.43 -6.64 -27.98
C ASP A 97 21.08 -6.06 -27.54
N LYS A 98 20.12 -6.07 -28.46
CA LYS A 98 18.81 -5.44 -28.28
C LYS A 98 18.13 -5.90 -26.98
N GLY A 99 17.84 -4.94 -26.10
CA GLY A 99 17.07 -5.15 -24.89
C GLY A 99 17.85 -5.76 -23.72
N THR A 100 19.10 -6.20 -23.90
CA THR A 100 19.86 -6.86 -22.81
C THR A 100 20.22 -5.88 -21.70
N PHE A 101 20.65 -4.66 -22.06
CA PHE A 101 21.01 -3.63 -21.08
C PHE A 101 19.81 -3.29 -20.22
N ILE A 102 18.70 -2.93 -20.86
CA ILE A 102 17.46 -2.57 -20.18
C ILE A 102 16.90 -3.75 -19.39
N ALA A 103 16.98 -4.98 -19.91
CA ALA A 103 16.59 -6.15 -19.14
C ALA A 103 17.37 -6.24 -17.83
N ALA A 104 18.70 -6.09 -17.88
CA ALA A 104 19.56 -6.19 -16.70
C ALA A 104 19.39 -5.02 -15.72
N VAL A 105 19.43 -3.77 -16.17
CA VAL A 105 19.45 -2.61 -15.25
C VAL A 105 18.07 -2.07 -14.89
N TRP A 106 17.03 -2.43 -15.64
CA TRP A 106 15.67 -1.92 -15.44
C TRP A 106 14.70 -3.05 -15.10
N THR A 107 14.50 -3.98 -16.03
CA THR A 107 13.44 -4.98 -15.94
C THR A 107 13.66 -5.97 -14.79
N VAL A 108 14.87 -6.50 -14.65
CA VAL A 108 15.20 -7.50 -13.61
C VAL A 108 15.06 -6.93 -12.20
N PRO A 109 15.63 -5.75 -11.86
CA PRO A 109 15.39 -5.12 -10.57
C PRO A 109 13.90 -4.84 -10.30
N ILE A 110 13.18 -4.26 -11.28
CA ILE A 110 11.74 -3.99 -11.13
C ILE A 110 10.97 -5.28 -10.88
N PHE A 111 11.26 -6.34 -11.62
CA PHE A 111 10.64 -7.64 -11.43
C PHE A 111 10.88 -8.17 -10.01
N PHE A 112 12.12 -8.10 -9.52
CA PHE A 112 12.49 -8.56 -8.18
C PHE A 112 11.71 -7.80 -7.09
N TYR A 113 11.69 -6.47 -7.17
CA TYR A 113 10.94 -5.65 -6.22
C TYR A 113 9.43 -5.93 -6.32
N THR A 114 8.89 -6.04 -7.54
CA THR A 114 7.47 -6.31 -7.76
C THR A 114 7.05 -7.63 -7.12
N VAL A 115 7.82 -8.70 -7.31
CA VAL A 115 7.55 -10.00 -6.68
C VAL A 115 7.63 -9.88 -5.16
N PHE A 116 8.76 -9.39 -4.64
CA PHE A 116 8.98 -9.26 -3.20
C PHE A 116 7.84 -8.49 -2.51
N PHE A 117 7.46 -7.34 -3.06
CA PHE A 117 6.43 -6.51 -2.48
C PHE A 117 5.00 -7.01 -2.71
N SER A 118 4.74 -7.73 -3.80
CA SER A 118 3.47 -8.44 -3.97
C SER A 118 3.26 -9.46 -2.85
N LEU A 119 4.30 -10.21 -2.48
CA LEU A 119 4.25 -11.10 -1.32
C LEU A 119 3.97 -10.31 -0.02
N CYS A 120 4.65 -9.19 0.20
CA CYS A 120 4.39 -8.34 1.37
C CYS A 120 2.94 -7.83 1.40
N LEU A 121 2.39 -7.38 0.27
CA LEU A 121 0.99 -6.92 0.17
C LEU A 121 0.02 -8.04 0.54
N ILE A 122 0.21 -9.24 -0.02
CA ILE A 122 -0.64 -10.41 0.25
C ILE A 122 -0.65 -10.73 1.75
N LEU A 123 0.52 -10.70 2.40
CA LEU A 123 0.63 -10.93 3.84
C LEU A 123 -0.08 -9.85 4.67
N THR A 124 0.03 -8.57 4.27
CA THR A 124 -0.66 -7.46 4.93
C THR A 124 -2.17 -7.59 4.80
N LEU A 125 -2.67 -7.84 3.58
CA LEU A 125 -4.10 -8.04 3.33
C LEU A 125 -4.64 -9.25 4.09
N LEU A 126 -3.89 -10.36 4.14
CA LEU A 126 -4.28 -11.55 4.89
C LEU A 126 -4.43 -11.25 6.38
N LYS A 127 -3.50 -10.48 6.97
CA LYS A 127 -3.58 -10.05 8.37
C LYS A 127 -4.80 -9.17 8.62
N GLU A 128 -5.08 -8.21 7.74
CA GLU A 128 -6.24 -7.33 7.84
C GLU A 128 -7.56 -8.12 7.77
N ILE A 129 -7.67 -9.07 6.84
CA ILE A 129 -8.85 -9.95 6.70
C ILE A 129 -9.05 -10.79 7.96
N ILE A 130 -7.99 -11.43 8.47
CA ILE A 130 -8.06 -12.24 9.70
C ILE A 130 -8.49 -11.37 10.89
N GLN A 131 -7.95 -10.16 11.01
CA GLN A 131 -8.29 -9.24 12.10
C GLN A 131 -9.76 -8.78 12.01
N GLU A 132 -10.26 -8.47 10.82
CA GLU A 132 -11.66 -8.08 10.63
C GLU A 132 -12.61 -9.26 10.89
N CYS A 133 -12.26 -10.48 10.46
CA CYS A 133 -13.02 -11.69 10.78
C CYS A 133 -13.11 -11.93 12.30
N ARG A 134 -12.00 -11.78 13.03
CA ARG A 134 -12.01 -11.88 14.51
C ARG A 134 -12.87 -10.80 15.16
N ARG A 135 -12.81 -9.56 14.64
CA ARG A 135 -13.59 -8.44 15.16
C ARG A 135 -15.09 -8.64 14.95
N ARG A 136 -15.50 -9.23 13.81
CA ARG A 136 -16.89 -9.58 13.51
C ARG A 136 -17.40 -10.68 14.45
N SER A 137 -16.66 -11.78 14.58
CA SER A 137 -17.01 -12.87 15.51
C SER A 137 -17.17 -12.41 16.96
N GLY A 138 -16.29 -11.50 17.43
CA GLY A 138 -16.40 -10.94 18.78
C GLY A 138 -17.61 -10.01 18.98
N LYS A 139 -18.09 -9.33 17.92
CA LYS A 139 -19.31 -8.51 17.97
C LYS A 139 -20.56 -9.36 18.00
N ASP A 140 -20.61 -10.42 17.21
CA ASP A 140 -21.76 -11.33 17.16
C ASP A 140 -21.96 -12.03 18.52
N ALA A 141 -20.86 -12.45 19.17
CA ALA A 141 -20.92 -13.04 20.51
C ALA A 141 -21.43 -12.06 21.59
N ARG A 142 -21.03 -10.78 21.54
CA ARG A 142 -21.52 -9.75 22.49
C ARG A 142 -22.98 -9.38 22.24
N THR A 143 -23.39 -9.33 20.98
CA THR A 143 -24.78 -9.01 20.61
C THR A 143 -25.73 -10.15 20.99
N ALA A 144 -25.29 -11.41 20.86
CA ALA A 144 -26.04 -12.58 21.35
C ALA A 144 -26.19 -12.58 22.88
N LYS A 145 -25.15 -12.17 23.62
CA LYS A 145 -25.19 -12.10 25.08
C LYS A 145 -26.12 -11.00 25.61
N HIS A 146 -26.22 -9.87 24.91
CA HIS A 146 -27.15 -8.79 25.28
C HIS A 146 -28.61 -9.17 25.02
N LYS A 147 -28.90 -9.93 23.95
CA LYS A 147 -30.25 -10.45 23.67
C LYS A 147 -30.69 -11.54 24.65
N GLY A 148 -29.75 -12.33 25.20
CA GLY A 148 -30.07 -13.32 26.25
C GLY A 148 -30.45 -12.67 27.58
N ALA A 149 -29.80 -11.56 27.95
CA ALA A 149 -30.05 -10.89 29.23
C ALA A 149 -31.38 -10.12 29.28
N GLU A 150 -31.90 -9.63 28.16
CA GLU A 150 -33.24 -9.01 28.09
C GLU A 150 -34.39 -10.03 28.10
N SER A 151 -34.12 -11.32 27.88
CA SER A 151 -35.13 -12.39 27.90
C SER A 151 -35.34 -13.03 29.27
N GLU A 152 -34.49 -12.76 30.26
CA GLU A 152 -34.59 -13.32 31.63
C GLU A 152 -35.23 -12.36 32.63
N THR A 153 -35.77 -11.22 32.18
CA THR A 153 -36.46 -10.24 33.04
C THR A 153 -37.98 -10.18 32.85
N ASP A 154 -38.61 -11.24 32.30
CA ASP A 154 -40.07 -11.33 32.13
C ASP A 154 -40.67 -12.63 32.71
N GLY A 155 -40.16 -13.06 33.86
CA GLY A 155 -40.52 -14.32 34.49
C GLY A 155 -40.59 -14.26 36.02
N SER A 156 -41.29 -13.27 36.58
CA SER A 156 -41.67 -13.30 38.01
C SER A 156 -43.19 -13.29 38.16
N TYR A 157 -43.77 -14.50 38.08
CA TYR A 157 -45.10 -14.78 38.57
C TYR A 157 -45.13 -14.58 40.09
N ARG A 158 -45.88 -13.58 40.55
CA ARG A 158 -46.20 -13.36 41.96
C ARG A 158 -47.64 -13.81 42.21
N PRO A 159 -47.92 -14.79 43.08
CA PRO A 159 -49.28 -15.12 43.44
C PRO A 159 -49.83 -14.04 44.39
N GLY A 160 -51.11 -13.73 44.20
CA GLY A 160 -51.75 -12.54 44.74
C GLY A 160 -51.98 -12.52 46.25
N ASN A 161 -52.47 -11.36 46.71
CA ASN A 161 -53.46 -11.31 47.77
C ASN A 161 -54.32 -10.06 47.56
N GLY A 162 -55.63 -10.26 47.50
CA GLY A 162 -56.60 -9.21 47.25
C GLY A 162 -56.85 -8.36 48.49
N ASN A 163 -57.18 -7.09 48.26
CA ASN A 163 -58.19 -6.41 49.05
C ASN A 163 -58.84 -5.31 48.20
N ALA A 164 -60.17 -5.37 48.16
CA ALA A 164 -61.03 -4.43 47.47
C ALA A 164 -61.12 -3.10 48.24
N ASN A 165 -61.12 -1.99 47.51
CA ASN A 165 -62.08 -0.90 47.68
C ASN A 165 -61.96 0.10 46.52
N ASP A 166 -63.12 0.34 45.91
CA ASP A 166 -63.67 1.46 45.12
C ASP A 166 -62.90 2.80 45.22
N THR A 167 -62.91 3.76 44.29
CA THR A 167 -63.94 4.30 43.37
C THR A 167 -63.20 5.22 42.33
N PRO A 168 -63.82 5.67 41.22
CA PRO A 168 -63.13 6.10 40.00
C PRO A 168 -62.97 7.62 39.82
N ALA A 169 -61.99 8.04 39.01
CA ALA A 169 -62.02 9.34 38.36
C ALA A 169 -61.26 9.34 37.03
N HIS A 170 -62.02 9.49 35.94
CA HIS A 170 -61.76 10.23 34.70
C HIS A 170 -60.31 10.44 34.21
N GLY A 171 -60.10 10.07 32.94
CA GLY A 171 -59.64 11.07 31.96
C GLY A 171 -58.39 10.75 31.16
N SER A 172 -58.62 10.36 29.90
CA SER A 172 -57.86 10.82 28.72
C SER A 172 -56.48 10.20 28.43
N THR A 173 -56.48 9.27 27.48
CA THR A 173 -55.42 9.11 26.45
C THR A 173 -55.52 10.25 25.40
N PRO A 174 -54.61 10.41 24.41
CA PRO A 174 -53.36 9.69 24.09
C PRO A 174 -52.14 10.62 23.81
N SER A 175 -50.97 10.00 23.63
CA SER A 175 -50.07 10.12 22.46
C SER A 175 -48.58 10.35 22.73
N PRO A 176 -47.70 9.75 21.92
CA PRO A 176 -46.27 9.65 22.14
C PRO A 176 -45.52 10.80 21.46
N SER A 177 -44.41 11.25 22.05
CA SER A 177 -43.45 12.08 21.34
C SER A 177 -42.02 11.59 21.56
N ASP A 178 -41.51 11.04 20.45
CA ASP A 178 -40.11 10.96 20.11
C ASP A 178 -39.36 12.25 20.46
N HIS A 179 -38.31 12.14 21.26
CA HIS A 179 -37.19 13.09 21.17
C HIS A 179 -35.85 12.35 21.12
N SER A 180 -35.50 12.03 19.88
CA SER A 180 -34.16 11.87 19.35
C SER A 180 -33.18 12.88 19.96
N ARG A 181 -32.31 12.43 20.87
CA ARG A 181 -31.17 13.22 21.34
C ARG A 181 -29.97 12.99 20.44
N HIS A 182 -29.91 13.86 19.44
CA HIS A 182 -28.76 14.13 18.60
C HIS A 182 -27.59 14.63 19.48
N ASN A 183 -26.57 13.80 19.72
CA ASN A 183 -25.34 14.26 20.37
C ASN A 183 -24.29 14.60 19.30
N LYS A 184 -24.24 15.89 18.95
CA LYS A 184 -23.34 16.48 17.95
C LYS A 184 -22.38 17.42 18.69
N HIS A 185 -21.29 16.87 19.23
CA HIS A 185 -20.21 17.70 19.76
C HIS A 185 -19.14 17.92 18.68
N HIS A 186 -19.20 19.15 18.15
CA HIS A 186 -18.18 19.82 17.36
C HIS A 186 -16.97 20.23 18.22
N ALA A 187 -15.83 20.31 17.53
CA ALA A 187 -14.78 21.35 17.60
C ALA A 187 -13.62 21.25 18.61
N GLY A 188 -12.43 21.56 18.04
CA GLY A 188 -11.19 21.96 18.71
C GLY A 188 -10.04 21.00 18.39
N HIS A 189 -8.89 21.37 17.82
CA HIS A 189 -8.29 22.66 17.46
C HIS A 189 -7.01 22.32 16.66
N PRO A 190 -6.58 23.13 15.67
CA PRO A 190 -5.27 22.98 15.04
C PRO A 190 -4.18 23.63 15.91
N LYS A 191 -2.99 23.01 15.99
CA LYS A 191 -1.78 23.68 16.47
C LYS A 191 -0.71 23.68 15.39
N HIS A 192 -0.50 24.88 14.87
CA HIS A 192 0.71 25.35 14.23
C HIS A 192 1.95 25.06 15.09
N HIS A 193 3.02 24.58 14.46
CA HIS A 193 4.37 24.92 14.89
C HIS A 193 5.16 25.43 13.68
N THR A 194 5.17 26.75 13.59
CA THR A 194 6.19 27.57 12.94
C THR A 194 7.52 27.38 13.70
N GLY A 195 8.52 26.80 13.02
CA GLY A 195 9.90 26.75 13.48
C GLY A 195 10.76 27.61 12.56
N HIS A 196 11.24 28.70 13.12
CA HIS A 196 12.00 29.78 12.50
C HIS A 196 13.50 29.60 12.82
N GLY A 197 14.40 29.96 11.90
CA GLY A 197 15.74 30.45 12.23
C GLY A 197 16.95 29.54 11.93
N GLY A 198 17.96 30.12 11.28
CA GLY A 198 19.32 29.57 11.17
C GLY A 198 20.00 29.81 9.81
N HIS A 199 20.19 31.06 9.38
CA HIS A 199 21.47 31.78 9.40
C HIS A 199 22.62 31.18 8.53
N VAL A 200 22.84 31.84 7.37
CA VAL A 200 24.09 32.26 6.72
C VAL A 200 25.42 31.77 7.33
N ASN A 201 26.30 31.16 6.52
CA ASN A 201 27.68 31.68 6.41
C ASN A 201 28.38 31.37 5.08
N HIS A 202 28.93 32.43 4.48
CA HIS A 202 29.88 32.43 3.39
C HIS A 202 31.22 31.84 3.83
N LYS A 203 31.91 31.12 2.93
CA LYS A 203 33.38 31.22 2.85
C LYS A 203 33.87 30.95 1.43
N HIS A 204 34.29 32.03 0.79
CA HIS A 204 35.29 32.02 -0.27
C HIS A 204 36.64 31.60 0.32
N GLY A 205 37.37 30.73 -0.39
CA GLY A 205 38.76 30.40 -0.13
C GLY A 205 39.43 30.14 -1.48
N LYS A 206 40.46 30.95 -1.74
CA LYS A 206 41.27 31.08 -2.96
C LYS A 206 41.82 29.77 -3.53
#